data_AF-A0A6C1NPN5-F1
#
_entry.id   AF-A0A6C1NPN5-F1
#
_cell.length_a   1.000
_cell.length_b   1.000
_cell.length_c   1.000
_cell.angle_alpha   90.00
_cell.angle_beta   90.00
_cell.angle_gamma   90.00
#
_symmetry.space_group_name_H-M   'P 1'
#
loop_
_entity.id
_entity.type
_entity.pdbx_description
1 polymer ?
#
loop_
_entity_poly.entity_id
_entity_poly.type
_entity_poly.pdbx_seq_one_letter_code
_entity_poly.pdbx_strand_id
1 'polypeptide(L)'
;MHLAGRVLTDWRRHPVRSPVNVGLPEVRHAFLHGALAPDSGFVPGTDRTVSELAHYIRPADLARALLAEARSETDEAFAWGWFHHVVVDVDLHPLVGRGVGELLHGDRNRRVDAMEDEAVHVALEVGLDVRVLQGYPAPRPPRGPHLSDVSVEQLRRALRHTYGVELPSEHLLAEHRRASGMVAWWPRLLQVVAAGRGLGMGPRRHPLLARALSAARRPFAEGTAPRGFLEAFAPRAWILEEFEEASGGFAHRFGALVEGGVDGFENRNLETGVVTGRGSGHPATDRAWERLEGLAGASP
;
A
#
# COMPACT_ATOMS: atom_id res chain seq x y z
N MET A 1 -4.39 5.81 0.92
CA MET A 1 -5.79 6.32 0.69
C MET A 1 -5.93 7.83 0.49
N HIS A 2 -5.27 8.69 1.27
CA HIS A 2 -5.41 10.15 1.11
C HIS A 2 -5.02 10.64 -0.30
N LEU A 3 -3.87 10.20 -0.82
CA LEU A 3 -3.41 10.53 -2.18
C LEU A 3 -4.36 10.04 -3.27
N ALA A 4 -4.90 8.82 -3.13
CA ALA A 4 -5.92 8.29 -4.03
C ALA A 4 -7.17 9.20 -4.07
N GLY A 5 -7.57 9.74 -2.92
CA GLY A 5 -8.65 10.73 -2.83
C GLY A 5 -8.37 12.03 -3.57
N ARG A 6 -7.11 12.49 -3.56
CA ARG A 6 -6.67 13.68 -4.29
C ARG A 6 -6.73 13.44 -5.80
N VAL A 7 -6.26 12.29 -6.28
CA VAL A 7 -6.37 11.90 -7.70
C VAL A 7 -7.83 11.84 -8.13
N LEU A 8 -8.70 11.15 -7.38
CA LEU A 8 -10.13 11.08 -7.71
C LEU A 8 -10.82 12.45 -7.69
N THR A 9 -10.40 13.35 -6.80
CA THR A 9 -10.93 14.72 -6.76
C THR A 9 -10.46 15.53 -7.96
N ASP A 10 -9.19 15.39 -8.35
CA ASP A 10 -8.64 16.07 -9.52
C ASP A 10 -9.32 15.59 -10.81
N TRP A 11 -9.42 14.28 -11.02
CA TRP A 11 -10.12 13.68 -12.14
C TRP A 11 -11.61 14.07 -12.20
N ARG A 12 -12.27 14.22 -11.04
CA ARG A 12 -13.67 14.71 -11.03
C ARG A 12 -13.78 16.17 -11.44
N ARG A 13 -12.78 17.01 -11.10
CA ARG A 13 -12.73 18.42 -11.50
C ARG A 13 -12.30 18.61 -12.95
N HIS A 14 -11.50 17.69 -13.47
CA HIS A 14 -10.98 17.71 -14.82
C HIS A 14 -11.27 16.38 -15.56
N PRO A 15 -12.54 16.06 -15.86
CA PRO A 15 -12.91 14.74 -16.41
C PRO A 15 -12.19 14.37 -17.71
N VAL A 16 -11.81 15.36 -18.53
CA VAL A 16 -11.07 15.16 -19.80
C VAL A 16 -9.66 14.58 -19.57
N ARG A 17 -9.09 14.74 -18.38
CA ARG A 17 -7.78 14.18 -17.99
C ARG A 17 -7.89 12.82 -17.28
N SER A 18 -9.11 12.36 -17.03
CA SER A 18 -9.35 11.09 -16.37
C SER A 18 -9.38 9.98 -17.42
N PRO A 19 -8.61 8.89 -17.25
CA PRO A 19 -8.67 7.76 -18.17
C PRO A 19 -9.98 6.97 -18.03
N VAL A 20 -10.68 7.15 -16.90
CA VAL A 20 -11.93 6.46 -16.56
C VAL A 20 -13.00 7.44 -16.08
N ASN A 21 -14.28 7.11 -16.18
CA ASN A 21 -15.37 7.94 -15.70
C ASN A 21 -15.52 7.87 -14.18
N VAL A 22 -14.75 8.68 -13.45
CA VAL A 22 -14.85 8.81 -11.99
C VAL A 22 -16.16 9.42 -11.49
N GLY A 23 -17.09 9.79 -12.38
CA GLY A 23 -18.47 10.12 -12.03
C GLY A 23 -19.23 8.90 -11.51
N LEU A 24 -18.89 7.71 -12.00
CA LEU A 24 -19.50 6.43 -11.63
C LEU A 24 -18.97 5.93 -10.27
N PRO A 25 -19.84 5.57 -9.31
CA PRO A 25 -19.44 5.03 -8.01
C PRO A 25 -18.57 3.77 -8.07
N GLU A 26 -18.90 2.84 -8.96
CA GLU A 26 -18.21 1.57 -9.17
C GLU A 26 -16.79 1.75 -9.72
N VAL A 27 -16.57 2.75 -10.58
CA VAL A 27 -15.24 3.11 -11.09
C VAL A 27 -14.36 3.65 -9.96
N ARG A 28 -14.89 4.53 -9.11
CA ARG A 28 -14.15 5.01 -7.93
C ARG A 28 -13.89 3.87 -6.95
N HIS A 29 -14.86 2.97 -6.76
CA HIS A 29 -14.72 1.82 -5.89
C HIS A 29 -13.60 0.90 -6.35
N ALA A 30 -13.56 0.59 -7.65
CA ALA A 30 -12.51 -0.20 -8.28
C ALA A 30 -11.13 0.45 -8.14
N PHE A 31 -11.00 1.76 -8.43
CA PHE A 31 -9.75 2.50 -8.25
C PHE A 31 -9.23 2.45 -6.81
N LEU A 32 -10.11 2.66 -5.82
CA LEU A 32 -9.72 2.58 -4.41
C LEU A 32 -9.30 1.16 -4.01
N HIS A 33 -9.91 0.12 -4.57
CA HIS A 33 -9.46 -1.26 -4.36
C HIS A 33 -8.11 -1.52 -5.01
N GLY A 34 -7.89 -1.05 -6.22
CA GLY A 34 -6.59 -1.14 -6.89
C GLY A 34 -5.48 -0.49 -6.07
N ALA A 35 -5.75 0.69 -5.50
CA ALA A 35 -4.79 1.42 -4.67
C ALA A 35 -4.48 0.78 -3.30
N LEU A 36 -5.20 -0.28 -2.93
CA LEU A 36 -5.01 -1.05 -1.70
C LEU A 36 -4.55 -2.49 -1.97
N ALA A 37 -4.76 -2.99 -3.18
CA ALA A 37 -4.56 -4.40 -3.50
C ALA A 37 -3.11 -4.88 -3.37
N PRO A 38 -2.08 -4.08 -3.72
CA PRO A 38 -0.69 -4.49 -3.51
C PRO A 38 -0.35 -4.81 -2.04
N ASP A 39 -1.00 -4.17 -1.07
CA ASP A 39 -0.79 -4.42 0.37
C ASP A 39 -1.67 -5.53 0.96
N SER A 40 -2.60 -6.06 0.17
CA SER A 40 -3.66 -6.94 0.69
C SER A 40 -3.12 -8.22 1.36
N GLY A 41 -1.97 -8.72 0.90
CA GLY A 41 -1.25 -9.87 1.47
C GLY A 41 -0.49 -9.56 2.76
N PHE A 42 -0.28 -8.29 3.11
CA PHE A 42 0.34 -7.88 4.37
C PHE A 42 -0.67 -7.68 5.51
N VAL A 43 -1.96 -7.77 5.21
CA VAL A 43 -3.02 -7.80 6.20
C VAL A 43 -2.92 -9.09 7.03
N PRO A 44 -3.08 -9.06 8.37
CA PRO A 44 -2.98 -10.28 9.17
C PRO A 44 -3.93 -11.39 8.72
N GLY A 45 -3.38 -12.58 8.46
CA GLY A 45 -4.16 -13.77 8.08
C GLY A 45 -4.47 -13.91 6.58
N THR A 46 -3.82 -13.10 5.74
CA THR A 46 -3.81 -13.26 4.27
C THR A 46 -2.49 -13.86 3.77
N ASP A 47 -2.51 -14.35 2.53
CA ASP A 47 -1.33 -14.85 1.84
C ASP A 47 -0.49 -13.70 1.25
N ARG A 48 0.83 -13.72 1.51
CA ARG A 48 1.75 -12.64 1.14
C ARG A 48 2.20 -12.70 -0.33
N THR A 49 1.87 -13.74 -1.09
CA THR A 49 2.48 -14.02 -2.40
C THR A 49 2.30 -12.88 -3.39
N VAL A 50 1.06 -12.43 -3.61
CA VAL A 50 0.79 -11.36 -4.57
C VAL A 50 1.45 -10.05 -4.12
N SER A 51 1.38 -9.73 -2.84
CA SER A 51 1.99 -8.51 -2.27
C SER A 51 3.51 -8.50 -2.39
N GLU A 52 4.18 -9.61 -2.10
CA GLU A 52 5.64 -9.70 -2.22
C GLU A 52 6.10 -9.61 -3.68
N LEU A 53 5.39 -10.25 -4.62
CA LEU A 53 5.67 -10.07 -6.04
C LEU A 53 5.47 -8.60 -6.44
N ALA A 54 4.32 -8.03 -6.07
CA ALA A 54 3.97 -6.65 -6.38
C ALA A 54 4.94 -5.61 -5.79
N HIS A 55 5.55 -5.86 -4.63
CA HIS A 55 6.46 -4.92 -3.99
C HIS A 55 7.92 -5.08 -4.46
N TYR A 56 8.33 -6.32 -4.77
CA TYR A 56 9.75 -6.64 -4.84
C TYR A 56 10.22 -7.09 -6.22
N ILE A 57 9.33 -7.54 -7.09
CA ILE A 57 9.68 -8.06 -8.41
C ILE A 57 8.88 -7.33 -9.47
N ARG A 58 9.51 -6.45 -10.25
CA ARG A 58 8.87 -5.78 -11.39
C ARG A 58 7.46 -5.20 -11.11
N PRO A 59 7.28 -4.37 -10.05
CA PRO A 59 6.00 -3.74 -9.69
C PRO A 59 5.32 -3.02 -10.86
N ALA A 60 6.10 -2.26 -11.62
CA ALA A 60 5.58 -1.43 -12.71
C ALA A 60 5.11 -2.30 -13.88
N ASP A 61 5.80 -3.40 -14.17
CA ASP A 61 5.36 -4.35 -15.20
C ASP A 61 4.04 -5.01 -14.84
N LEU A 62 3.82 -5.35 -13.57
CA LEU A 62 2.52 -5.88 -13.13
C LEU A 62 1.39 -4.86 -13.30
N ALA A 63 1.63 -3.61 -12.93
CA ALA A 63 0.67 -2.52 -13.15
C ALA A 63 0.36 -2.32 -14.65
N ARG A 64 1.38 -2.38 -15.52
CA ARG A 64 1.20 -2.32 -16.98
C ARG A 64 0.39 -3.51 -17.50
N ALA A 65 0.69 -4.71 -17.01
CA ALA A 65 -0.04 -5.91 -17.41
C ALA A 65 -1.51 -5.82 -16.97
N LEU A 66 -1.81 -5.26 -15.79
CA LEU A 66 -3.19 -4.99 -15.37
C LEU A 66 -3.90 -4.00 -16.31
N LEU A 67 -3.23 -2.92 -16.71
CA LEU A 67 -3.78 -1.94 -17.66
C LEU A 67 -4.03 -2.58 -19.03
N ALA A 68 -3.08 -3.38 -19.54
CA ALA A 68 -3.21 -4.07 -20.82
C ALA A 68 -4.30 -5.16 -20.82
N GLU A 69 -4.55 -5.78 -19.66
CA GLU A 69 -5.54 -6.85 -19.50
C GLU A 69 -6.93 -6.34 -19.13
N ALA A 70 -7.12 -5.02 -18.98
CA ALA A 70 -8.39 -4.41 -18.63
C ALA A 70 -9.44 -4.60 -19.75
N ARG A 71 -10.64 -5.07 -19.38
CA ARG A 71 -11.74 -5.33 -20.33
C ARG A 71 -13.01 -4.56 -20.01
N SER A 72 -12.99 -3.78 -18.93
CA SER A 72 -14.08 -2.94 -18.49
C SER A 72 -13.53 -1.65 -17.89
N GLU A 73 -14.38 -0.64 -17.78
CA GLU A 73 -14.00 0.62 -17.15
C GLU A 73 -13.62 0.43 -15.66
N THR A 74 -14.22 -0.54 -14.98
CA THR A 74 -13.83 -0.89 -13.60
C THR A 74 -12.51 -1.65 -13.53
N ASP A 75 -12.21 -2.51 -14.51
CA ASP A 75 -10.90 -3.18 -14.60
C ASP A 75 -9.79 -2.15 -14.83
N GLU A 76 -10.03 -1.19 -15.72
CA GLU A 76 -9.10 -0.10 -16.00
C GLU A 76 -8.90 0.79 -14.77
N ALA A 77 -9.99 1.12 -14.05
CA ALA A 77 -9.91 1.89 -12.82
C ALA A 77 -9.14 1.15 -11.73
N PHE A 78 -9.37 -0.16 -11.57
CA PHE A 78 -8.59 -0.99 -10.65
C PHE A 78 -7.10 -0.99 -11.01
N ALA A 79 -6.76 -1.13 -12.29
CA ALA A 79 -5.38 -1.09 -12.77
C ALA A 79 -4.71 0.28 -12.51
N TRP A 80 -5.40 1.40 -12.76
CA TRP A 80 -4.90 2.73 -12.42
C TRP A 80 -4.75 2.94 -10.91
N GLY A 81 -5.63 2.35 -10.11
CA GLY A 81 -5.49 2.32 -8.66
C GLY A 81 -4.21 1.59 -8.24
N TRP A 82 -3.94 0.43 -8.85
CA TRP A 82 -2.73 -0.34 -8.60
C TRP A 82 -1.47 0.44 -8.99
N PHE A 83 -1.46 1.04 -10.18
CA PHE A 83 -0.35 1.88 -10.62
C PHE A 83 -0.16 3.10 -9.71
N HIS A 84 -1.25 3.72 -9.25
CA HIS A 84 -1.19 4.76 -8.23
C HIS A 84 -0.44 4.30 -7.00
N HIS A 85 -0.75 3.12 -6.46
CA HIS A 85 -0.05 2.59 -5.29
C HIS A 85 1.46 2.44 -5.58
N VAL A 86 1.83 1.84 -6.72
CA VAL A 86 3.24 1.71 -7.14
C VAL A 86 3.97 3.06 -7.13
N VAL A 87 3.35 4.12 -7.67
CA VAL A 87 3.96 5.46 -7.68
C VAL A 87 4.08 6.05 -6.28
N VAL A 88 3.06 5.87 -5.44
CA VAL A 88 3.08 6.37 -4.05
C VAL A 88 4.22 5.77 -3.26
N ASP A 89 4.41 4.45 -3.34
CA ASP A 89 5.40 3.78 -2.49
C ASP A 89 6.82 4.10 -2.95
N VAL A 90 7.05 4.19 -4.26
CA VAL A 90 8.33 4.68 -4.82
C VAL A 90 8.67 6.07 -4.31
N ASP A 91 7.68 6.96 -4.19
CA ASP A 91 7.87 8.33 -3.69
C ASP A 91 8.06 8.36 -2.15
N LEU A 92 7.36 7.51 -1.39
CA LEU A 92 7.18 7.68 0.05
C LEU A 92 7.87 6.65 0.96
N HIS A 93 8.03 5.38 0.57
CA HIS A 93 8.73 4.41 1.42
C HIS A 93 10.19 4.79 1.67
N PRO A 94 10.95 5.36 0.72
CA PRO A 94 12.28 5.89 1.01
C PRO A 94 12.29 6.96 2.11
N LEU A 95 11.22 7.75 2.25
CA LEU A 95 11.05 8.71 3.34
C LEU A 95 10.80 8.00 4.67
N VAL A 96 9.92 6.99 4.69
CA VAL A 96 9.68 6.14 5.87
C VAL A 96 10.99 5.50 6.33
N GLY A 97 11.77 4.92 5.41
CA GLY A 97 13.03 4.26 5.75
C GLY A 97 14.08 5.19 6.34
N ARG A 98 14.15 6.47 5.92
CA ARG A 98 14.98 7.48 6.59
C ARG A 98 14.47 7.80 8.01
N GLY A 99 13.16 7.82 8.18
CA GLY A 99 12.51 7.99 9.48
C GLY A 99 12.86 6.88 10.47
N VAL A 100 12.76 5.62 10.02
CA VAL A 100 13.16 4.44 10.82
C VAL A 100 14.65 4.49 11.14
N GLY A 101 15.49 4.83 10.16
CA GLY A 101 16.93 5.04 10.36
C GLY A 101 17.27 6.02 11.48
N GLU A 102 16.60 7.17 11.50
CA GLU A 102 16.77 8.15 12.57
C GLU A 102 16.31 7.62 13.93
N LEU A 103 15.21 6.86 13.96
CA LEU A 103 14.65 6.32 15.21
C LEU A 103 15.55 5.24 15.83
N LEU A 104 16.14 4.39 15.01
CA LEU A 104 16.98 3.26 15.47
C LEU A 104 18.44 3.65 15.64
N HIS A 105 18.97 4.53 14.80
CA HIS A 105 20.41 4.79 14.71
C HIS A 105 20.77 6.27 14.89
N GLY A 106 19.78 7.17 14.98
CA GLY A 106 20.04 8.61 15.04
C GLY A 106 20.55 9.19 13.72
N ASP A 107 20.46 8.45 12.61
CA ASP A 107 20.99 8.86 11.30
C ASP A 107 19.95 8.66 10.19
N ARG A 108 19.55 9.77 9.54
CA ARG A 108 18.59 9.76 8.41
C ARG A 108 19.21 9.27 7.11
N ASN A 109 20.54 9.21 7.01
CA ASN A 109 21.21 8.72 5.81
C ASN A 109 21.26 7.19 5.76
N ARG A 110 21.18 6.54 6.92
CA ARG A 110 20.98 5.10 7.02
C ARG A 110 19.50 4.76 6.88
N ARG A 111 19.05 4.45 5.67
CA ARG A 111 17.68 3.96 5.45
C ARG A 111 17.53 2.55 6.03
N VAL A 112 16.43 2.32 6.74
CA VAL A 112 16.06 1.03 7.33
C VAL A 112 14.67 0.66 6.81
N ASP A 113 14.56 -0.43 6.08
CA ASP A 113 13.28 -0.93 5.54
C ASP A 113 12.54 -1.84 6.53
N ALA A 114 11.33 -2.27 6.15
CA ALA A 114 10.48 -3.11 6.99
C ALA A 114 11.08 -4.51 7.27
N MET A 115 12.03 -4.98 6.46
CA MET A 115 12.69 -6.28 6.71
C MET A 115 13.76 -6.23 7.79
N GLU A 116 14.40 -5.08 7.97
CA GLU A 116 15.37 -4.88 9.05
C GLU A 116 14.66 -4.65 10.40
N ASP A 117 13.58 -3.86 10.44
CA ASP A 117 12.74 -3.68 11.65
C ASP A 117 11.27 -3.39 11.32
N GLU A 118 10.46 -4.45 11.20
CA GLU A 118 9.04 -4.36 10.82
C GLU A 118 8.21 -3.59 11.87
N ALA A 119 8.51 -3.74 13.17
CA ALA A 119 7.74 -3.08 14.22
C ALA A 119 7.92 -1.55 14.19
N VAL A 120 9.14 -1.05 14.09
CA VAL A 120 9.38 0.41 14.04
C VAL A 120 8.88 1.00 12.73
N HIS A 121 9.03 0.26 11.62
CA HIS A 121 8.50 0.66 10.32
C HIS A 121 6.98 0.85 10.38
N VAL A 122 6.24 -0.18 10.78
CA VAL A 122 4.77 -0.11 10.89
C VAL A 122 4.32 0.93 11.93
N ALA A 123 5.05 1.09 13.04
CA ALA A 123 4.72 2.10 14.04
C ALA A 123 4.83 3.54 13.49
N LEU A 124 5.82 3.80 12.62
CA LEU A 124 5.99 5.09 11.95
C LEU A 124 4.88 5.33 10.92
N GLU A 125 4.60 4.35 10.07
CA GLU A 125 3.53 4.43 9.06
C GLU A 125 2.17 4.68 9.69
N VAL A 126 1.83 3.94 10.75
CA VAL A 126 0.58 4.14 11.51
C VAL A 126 0.53 5.53 12.13
N GLY A 127 1.67 6.05 12.61
CA GLY A 127 1.79 7.43 13.09
C GLY A 127 1.49 8.47 12.00
N LEU A 128 2.03 8.28 10.80
CA LEU A 128 1.77 9.12 9.63
C LEU A 128 0.29 9.04 9.22
N ASP A 129 -0.26 7.83 9.13
CA ASP A 129 -1.67 7.58 8.81
C ASP A 129 -2.63 8.29 9.78
N VAL A 130 -2.35 8.23 11.09
CA VAL A 130 -3.12 8.95 12.11
C VAL A 130 -3.07 10.46 11.84
N ARG A 131 -1.88 11.01 11.55
CA ARG A 131 -1.72 12.45 11.27
C ARG A 131 -2.48 12.85 10.01
N VAL A 132 -2.45 12.01 8.97
CA VAL A 132 -3.16 12.24 7.71
C VAL A 132 -4.67 12.19 7.92
N LEU A 133 -5.19 11.18 8.64
CA LEU A 133 -6.61 11.05 8.93
C LEU A 133 -7.18 12.23 9.73
N GLN A 134 -6.38 12.85 10.58
CA GLN A 134 -6.79 13.99 11.39
C GLN A 134 -6.66 15.32 10.65
N GLY A 135 -5.71 15.41 9.71
CA GLY A 135 -5.37 16.66 9.01
C GLY A 135 -6.08 16.85 7.67
N TYR A 136 -6.50 15.78 7.01
CA TYR A 136 -6.94 15.85 5.62
C TYR A 136 -8.23 15.06 5.34
N PRO A 137 -9.07 15.54 4.41
CA PRO A 137 -10.14 14.72 3.88
C PRO A 137 -9.53 13.54 3.12
N ALA A 138 -9.85 12.32 3.57
CA ALA A 138 -9.48 11.08 2.89
C ALA A 138 -10.76 10.29 2.55
N PRO A 139 -10.83 9.64 1.38
CA PRO A 139 -11.89 8.69 1.10
C PRO A 139 -11.87 7.58 2.13
N ARG A 140 -13.06 7.15 2.54
CA ARG A 140 -13.17 5.92 3.35
C ARG A 140 -12.69 4.74 2.50
N PRO A 141 -12.05 3.74 3.11
CA PRO A 141 -11.79 2.49 2.42
C PRO A 141 -13.09 1.95 1.80
N PRO A 142 -13.01 1.42 0.57
CA PRO A 142 -14.17 0.88 -0.11
C PRO A 142 -14.79 -0.26 0.72
N ARG A 143 -16.13 -0.34 0.73
CA ARG A 143 -16.88 -1.40 1.41
C ARG A 143 -17.21 -2.51 0.43
N GLY A 144 -17.14 -3.76 0.88
CA GLY A 144 -17.38 -4.94 0.05
C GLY A 144 -16.23 -5.20 -0.94
N PRO A 145 -16.11 -6.41 -1.48
CA PRO A 145 -15.04 -6.74 -2.43
C PRO A 145 -15.33 -6.19 -3.84
N HIS A 146 -14.30 -5.63 -4.51
CA HIS A 146 -14.32 -5.39 -5.96
C HIS A 146 -14.12 -6.65 -6.82
N LEU A 147 -13.16 -7.54 -6.46
CA LEU A 147 -12.92 -8.75 -7.25
C LEU A 147 -14.09 -9.73 -7.13
N SER A 148 -14.50 -10.24 -8.29
CA SER A 148 -15.56 -11.20 -8.53
C SER A 148 -15.04 -12.33 -9.42
N ASP A 149 -15.85 -13.36 -9.66
CA ASP A 149 -15.49 -14.48 -10.54
C ASP A 149 -15.15 -14.02 -11.97
N VAL A 150 -15.60 -12.83 -12.38
CA VAL A 150 -15.28 -12.22 -13.68
C VAL A 150 -14.04 -11.32 -13.57
N SER A 151 -14.03 -10.36 -12.63
CA SER A 151 -12.96 -9.35 -12.55
C SER A 151 -11.63 -9.90 -12.03
N VAL A 152 -11.63 -11.02 -11.29
CA VAL A 152 -10.38 -11.68 -10.85
C VAL A 152 -9.52 -12.15 -12.01
N GLU A 153 -10.12 -12.42 -13.18
CA GLU A 153 -9.40 -12.90 -14.36
C GLU A 153 -8.44 -11.85 -14.93
N GLN A 154 -8.69 -10.55 -14.73
CA GLN A 154 -7.72 -9.50 -15.07
C GLN A 154 -6.42 -9.69 -14.29
N LEU A 155 -6.52 -9.85 -12.96
CA LEU A 155 -5.36 -10.07 -12.10
C LEU A 155 -4.64 -11.37 -12.44
N ARG A 156 -5.37 -12.45 -12.71
CA ARG A 156 -4.76 -13.73 -13.12
C ARG A 156 -3.95 -13.60 -14.39
N ARG A 157 -4.50 -12.96 -15.43
CA ARG A 157 -3.78 -12.75 -16.70
C ARG A 157 -2.57 -11.84 -16.51
N ALA A 158 -2.69 -10.79 -15.70
CA ALA A 158 -1.58 -9.89 -15.40
C ALA A 158 -0.45 -10.58 -14.63
N LEU A 159 -0.77 -11.40 -13.63
CA LEU A 159 0.21 -12.21 -12.90
C LEU A 159 0.92 -13.21 -13.81
N ARG A 160 0.18 -13.89 -14.69
CA ARG A 160 0.75 -14.81 -15.67
C ARG A 160 1.64 -14.10 -16.68
N HIS A 161 1.19 -12.98 -17.25
CA HIS A 161 1.97 -12.20 -18.19
C HIS A 161 3.28 -11.74 -17.53
N THR A 162 3.18 -11.17 -16.34
CA THR A 162 4.34 -10.57 -15.68
C THR A 162 5.29 -11.65 -15.20
N TYR A 163 4.81 -12.63 -14.43
CA TYR A 163 5.64 -13.55 -13.66
C TYR A 163 5.61 -15.00 -14.14
N GLY A 164 4.75 -15.35 -15.10
CA GLY A 164 4.54 -16.73 -15.51
C GLY A 164 3.79 -17.58 -14.46
N VAL A 165 3.15 -16.97 -13.48
CA VAL A 165 2.44 -17.68 -12.40
C VAL A 165 0.94 -17.75 -12.65
N GLU A 166 0.35 -18.91 -12.38
CA GLU A 166 -1.10 -19.11 -12.39
C GLU A 166 -1.60 -19.43 -10.98
N LEU A 167 -2.13 -18.41 -10.29
CA LEU A 167 -2.80 -18.60 -9.00
C LEU A 167 -4.29 -18.93 -9.21
N PRO A 168 -4.88 -19.84 -8.40
CA PRO A 168 -6.30 -20.18 -8.53
C PRO A 168 -7.23 -18.98 -8.23
N SER A 169 -8.31 -18.81 -8.99
CA SER A 169 -9.27 -17.71 -8.80
C SER A 169 -9.88 -17.74 -7.40
N GLU A 170 -10.23 -18.93 -6.90
CA GLU A 170 -10.80 -19.11 -5.56
C GLU A 170 -9.87 -18.62 -4.45
N HIS A 171 -8.56 -18.82 -4.63
CA HIS A 171 -7.55 -18.34 -3.70
C HIS A 171 -7.50 -16.80 -3.72
N LEU A 172 -7.34 -16.19 -4.89
CA LEU A 172 -7.28 -14.73 -5.04
C LEU A 172 -8.55 -14.03 -4.51
N LEU A 173 -9.73 -14.62 -4.77
CA LEU A 173 -11.00 -14.11 -4.26
C LEU A 173 -11.10 -14.22 -2.73
N ALA A 174 -10.64 -15.33 -2.15
CA ALA A 174 -10.63 -15.52 -0.71
C ALA A 174 -9.72 -14.50 -0.01
N GLU A 175 -8.51 -14.29 -0.54
CA GLU A 175 -7.56 -13.31 0.01
C GLU A 175 -8.09 -11.88 -0.12
N HIS A 176 -8.64 -11.51 -1.29
CA HIS A 176 -9.23 -10.19 -1.49
C HIS A 176 -10.41 -9.90 -0.55
N ARG A 177 -11.28 -10.90 -0.30
CA ARG A 177 -12.40 -10.76 0.65
C ARG A 177 -11.91 -10.58 2.08
N ARG A 178 -10.92 -11.36 2.51
CA ARG A 178 -10.31 -11.24 3.84
C ARG A 178 -9.68 -9.86 4.04
N ALA A 179 -8.82 -9.44 3.11
CA ALA A 179 -8.16 -8.14 3.15
C ALA A 179 -9.17 -6.98 3.16
N SER A 180 -10.12 -6.98 2.22
CA SER A 180 -11.16 -5.94 2.11
C SER A 180 -12.01 -5.86 3.38
N GLY A 181 -12.35 -7.00 3.98
CA GLY A 181 -13.09 -7.07 5.23
C GLY A 181 -12.35 -6.39 6.39
N MET A 182 -11.04 -6.62 6.52
CA MET A 182 -10.23 -6.03 7.58
C MET A 182 -9.93 -4.56 7.35
N VAL A 183 -9.54 -4.18 6.13
CA VAL A 183 -9.21 -2.79 5.76
C VAL A 183 -10.41 -1.85 5.96
N ALA A 184 -11.64 -2.34 5.80
CA ALA A 184 -12.85 -1.56 6.10
C ALA A 184 -12.95 -1.09 7.57
N TRP A 185 -12.29 -1.77 8.51
CA TRP A 185 -12.21 -1.40 9.93
C TRP A 185 -11.00 -0.53 10.27
N TRP A 186 -10.03 -0.42 9.37
CA TRP A 186 -8.75 0.26 9.59
C TRP A 186 -8.89 1.67 10.17
N PRO A 187 -9.74 2.58 9.64
CA PRO A 187 -9.84 3.95 10.16
C PRO A 187 -10.36 4.02 11.61
N ARG A 188 -11.15 3.02 12.03
CA ARG A 188 -11.63 2.93 13.43
C ARG A 188 -10.51 2.45 14.35
N LEU A 189 -9.74 1.46 13.91
CA LEU A 189 -8.58 0.97 14.65
C LEU A 189 -7.54 2.07 14.84
N LEU A 190 -7.24 2.85 13.78
CA LEU A 190 -6.34 4.00 13.86
C LEU A 190 -6.82 5.05 14.87
N GLN A 191 -8.13 5.32 14.95
CA GLN A 191 -8.68 6.23 15.97
C GLN A 191 -8.52 5.68 17.40
N VAL A 192 -8.69 4.37 17.61
CA VAL A 192 -8.48 3.73 18.91
C VAL A 192 -7.01 3.80 19.32
N VAL A 193 -6.09 3.48 18.40
CA VAL A 193 -4.64 3.59 18.62
C VAL A 193 -4.28 5.05 18.93
N ALA A 194 -4.75 6.00 18.12
CA ALA A 194 -4.52 7.42 18.33
C ALA A 194 -4.97 7.89 19.72
N ALA A 195 -6.18 7.52 20.16
CA ALA A 195 -6.71 7.89 21.47
C ALA A 195 -5.93 7.24 22.64
N GLY A 196 -5.55 5.96 22.52
CA GLY A 196 -4.81 5.24 23.56
C GLY A 196 -3.34 5.63 23.65
N ARG A 197 -2.76 6.12 22.54
CA ARG A 197 -1.38 6.60 22.44
C ARG A 197 -1.25 8.12 22.63
N GLY A 198 -2.36 8.85 22.56
CA GLY A 198 -2.36 10.32 22.66
C GLY A 198 -1.82 10.97 21.40
N LEU A 199 -2.08 10.38 20.22
CA LEU A 199 -1.67 10.90 18.92
C LEU A 199 -2.79 11.80 18.38
N GLY A 200 -2.51 13.10 18.23
CA GLY A 200 -3.35 14.02 17.45
C GLY A 200 -3.55 15.41 18.00
N MET A 201 -4.40 16.20 17.32
CA MET A 201 -4.66 17.62 17.62
C MET A 201 -5.65 17.87 18.78
N GLY A 202 -5.91 16.87 19.63
CA GLY A 202 -6.87 16.95 20.74
C GLY A 202 -6.27 16.46 22.07
N PRO A 203 -6.71 16.99 23.24
CA PRO A 203 -6.03 16.77 24.50
C PRO A 203 -6.51 15.48 25.18
N ARG A 204 -5.53 14.70 25.66
CA ARG A 204 -5.60 13.59 26.62
C ARG A 204 -5.70 12.19 26.02
N ARG A 205 -4.56 11.51 26.14
CA ARG A 205 -4.43 10.05 26.16
C ARG A 205 -5.49 9.44 27.08
N HIS A 206 -6.29 8.50 26.57
CA HIS A 206 -7.33 7.85 27.37
C HIS A 206 -6.72 6.71 28.22
N PRO A 207 -6.62 6.84 29.57
CA PRO A 207 -5.82 5.93 30.39
C PRO A 207 -6.25 4.46 30.32
N LEU A 208 -7.56 4.20 30.21
CA LEU A 208 -8.08 2.84 30.06
C LEU A 208 -7.72 2.23 28.71
N LEU A 209 -7.76 3.01 27.62
CA LEU A 209 -7.36 2.53 26.29
C LEU A 209 -5.85 2.32 26.24
N ALA A 210 -5.06 3.21 26.85
CA ALA A 210 -3.62 3.06 26.98
C ALA A 210 -3.24 1.74 27.67
N ARG A 211 -3.93 1.40 28.77
CA ARG A 211 -3.76 0.12 29.48
C ARG A 211 -4.19 -1.06 28.62
N ALA A 212 -5.33 -0.97 27.93
CA ALA A 212 -5.82 -2.01 27.05
C ALA A 212 -4.86 -2.31 25.89
N LEU A 213 -4.36 -1.29 25.18
CA LEU A 213 -3.36 -1.44 24.13
C LEU A 213 -2.05 -2.04 24.66
N SER A 214 -1.62 -1.61 25.85
CA SER A 214 -0.40 -2.15 26.50
C SER A 214 -0.54 -3.63 26.87
N ALA A 215 -1.75 -4.10 27.18
CA ALA A 215 -2.04 -5.51 27.41
C ALA A 215 -2.16 -6.27 26.08
N ALA A 216 -2.86 -5.70 25.10
CA ALA A 216 -3.10 -6.30 23.79
C ALA A 216 -1.82 -6.55 22.98
N ARG A 217 -0.74 -5.81 23.25
CA ARG A 217 0.56 -6.05 22.59
C ARG A 217 1.33 -7.27 23.11
N ARG A 218 1.04 -7.74 24.34
CA ARG A 218 1.83 -8.78 25.01
C ARG A 218 1.90 -10.12 24.27
N PRO A 219 0.85 -10.58 23.57
CA PRO A 219 0.90 -11.83 22.81
C PRO A 219 1.79 -11.77 21.56
N PHE A 220 2.15 -10.56 21.08
CA PHE A 220 2.92 -10.39 19.85
C PHE A 220 4.41 -10.33 20.13
N ALA A 221 5.19 -11.05 19.32
CA ALA A 221 6.64 -11.05 19.41
C ALA A 221 7.22 -9.65 19.15
N GLU A 222 8.41 -9.41 19.71
CA GLU A 222 9.19 -8.20 19.43
C GLU A 222 9.54 -8.11 17.94
N GLY A 223 9.57 -6.89 17.40
CA GLY A 223 9.90 -6.67 16.00
C GLY A 223 8.80 -6.99 14.98
N THR A 224 7.57 -7.34 15.40
CA THR A 224 6.48 -7.71 14.46
C THR A 224 5.53 -6.57 14.13
N ALA A 225 4.94 -6.58 12.92
CA ALA A 225 3.93 -5.62 12.46
C ALA A 225 2.75 -5.39 13.44
N PRO A 226 2.08 -6.42 14.00
CA PRO A 226 1.00 -6.20 14.96
C PRO A 226 1.45 -5.44 16.23
N ARG A 227 2.70 -5.66 16.65
CA ARG A 227 3.28 -4.93 17.77
C ARG A 227 3.53 -3.47 17.38
N GLY A 228 4.15 -3.23 16.23
CA GLY A 228 4.35 -1.89 15.65
C GLY A 228 3.06 -1.10 15.54
N PHE A 229 2.00 -1.72 15.00
CA PHE A 229 0.68 -1.10 14.87
C PHE A 229 0.12 -0.60 16.22
N LEU A 230 0.19 -1.45 17.24
CA LEU A 230 -0.25 -1.09 18.58
C LEU A 230 0.68 -0.08 19.24
N GLU A 231 1.94 0.01 18.79
CA GLU A 231 3.05 0.81 19.31
C GLU A 231 3.27 2.17 18.64
N ALA A 232 2.41 2.54 17.71
CA ALA A 232 2.47 3.80 16.98
C ALA A 232 2.74 5.03 17.87
N PHE A 233 3.51 5.96 17.30
CA PHE A 233 3.97 7.18 17.93
C PHE A 233 3.76 8.38 16.99
N ALA A 234 3.94 9.60 17.50
CA ALA A 234 3.82 10.81 16.69
C ALA A 234 5.08 10.96 15.82
N PRO A 235 4.96 11.06 14.48
CA PRO A 235 6.10 11.31 13.62
C PRO A 235 6.79 12.64 13.96
N ARG A 236 8.10 12.73 13.71
CA ARG A 236 8.87 13.97 13.92
C ARG A 236 8.46 15.04 12.90
N ALA A 237 8.70 16.32 13.21
CA ALA A 237 8.28 17.43 12.34
C ALA A 237 8.83 17.33 10.91
N TRP A 238 10.13 17.03 10.77
CA TRP A 238 10.78 16.98 9.45
C TRP A 238 10.16 15.93 8.51
N ILE A 239 9.75 14.75 9.02
CA ILE A 239 9.15 13.72 8.17
C ILE A 239 7.73 14.12 7.73
N LEU A 240 7.01 14.86 8.58
CA LEU A 240 5.71 15.44 8.22
C LEU A 240 5.87 16.51 7.13
N GLU A 241 6.86 17.38 7.25
CA GLU A 241 7.17 18.42 6.26
C GLU A 241 7.53 17.80 4.90
N GLU A 242 8.42 16.81 4.87
CA GLU A 242 8.79 16.13 3.62
C GLU A 242 7.63 15.31 3.03
N PHE A 243 6.78 14.70 3.88
CA PHE A 243 5.57 14.02 3.41
C PHE A 243 4.59 15.01 2.78
N GLU A 244 4.40 16.18 3.40
CA GLU A 244 3.56 17.25 2.86
C GLU A 244 4.10 17.76 1.52
N GLU A 245 5.42 17.93 1.39
CA GLU A 245 6.07 18.31 0.13
C GLU A 245 5.88 17.25 -0.96
N ALA A 246 6.20 15.98 -0.65
CA ALA A 246 6.06 14.87 -1.59
C ALA A 246 4.60 14.71 -2.05
N SER A 247 3.64 14.84 -1.12
CA SER A 247 2.21 14.75 -1.42
C SER A 247 1.66 15.99 -2.14
N GLY A 248 2.22 17.19 -1.91
CA GLY A 248 1.70 18.50 -2.30
C GLY A 248 1.31 18.65 -3.77
N GLY A 249 2.03 18.00 -4.69
CA GLY A 249 1.75 17.99 -6.13
C GLY A 249 1.33 16.64 -6.70
N PHE A 250 1.10 15.63 -5.85
CA PHE A 250 1.02 14.23 -6.29
C PHE A 250 -0.04 14.01 -7.38
N ALA A 251 -1.27 14.51 -7.21
CA ALA A 251 -2.34 14.29 -8.19
C ALA A 251 -2.01 14.85 -9.59
N HIS A 252 -1.31 16.00 -9.64
CA HIS A 252 -0.87 16.58 -10.89
C HIS A 252 0.25 15.75 -11.55
N ARG A 253 1.25 15.32 -10.77
CA ARG A 253 2.32 14.44 -11.28
C ARG A 253 1.77 13.10 -11.77
N PHE A 254 0.84 12.51 -11.02
CA PHE A 254 0.17 11.28 -11.42
C PHE A 254 -0.64 11.46 -12.71
N GLY A 255 -1.36 12.57 -12.86
CA GLY A 255 -2.03 12.92 -14.11
C GLY A 255 -1.08 13.02 -15.31
N ALA A 256 0.11 13.61 -15.12
CA ALA A 256 1.12 13.67 -16.18
C ALA A 256 1.64 12.27 -16.58
N LEU A 257 1.76 11.33 -15.64
CA LEU A 257 2.10 9.92 -15.95
C LEU A 257 0.97 9.22 -16.74
N VAL A 258 -0.28 9.52 -16.41
CA VAL A 258 -1.45 8.98 -17.11
C VAL A 258 -1.49 9.50 -18.56
N GLU A 259 -1.27 10.79 -18.76
CA GLU A 259 -1.26 11.43 -20.10
C GLU A 259 -0.04 11.03 -20.94
N GLY A 260 1.14 10.91 -20.31
CA GLY A 260 2.40 10.60 -20.98
C GLY A 260 2.63 9.10 -21.24
N GLY A 261 1.77 8.24 -20.69
CA GLY A 261 1.94 6.80 -20.72
C GLY A 261 2.88 6.28 -19.62
N VAL A 262 2.71 5.00 -19.30
CA VAL A 262 3.39 4.35 -18.16
C VAL A 262 4.61 3.52 -18.55
N ASP A 263 4.92 3.39 -19.85
CA ASP A 263 5.98 2.51 -20.36
C ASP A 263 7.38 2.87 -19.85
N GLY A 264 7.62 4.16 -19.55
CA GLY A 264 8.90 4.64 -19.03
C GLY A 264 9.10 4.50 -17.51
N PHE A 265 8.09 4.09 -16.75
CA PHE A 265 8.17 4.02 -15.29
C PHE A 265 9.06 2.85 -14.82
N GLU A 266 10.19 3.13 -14.15
CA GLU A 266 11.12 2.07 -13.78
C GLU A 266 10.54 1.07 -12.78
N ASN A 267 10.93 -0.21 -12.92
CA ASN A 267 10.63 -1.23 -11.93
C ASN A 267 11.53 -1.00 -10.71
N ARG A 268 11.00 -0.38 -9.65
CA ARG A 268 11.69 -0.10 -8.39
C ARG A 268 11.08 -0.91 -7.26
N ASN A 269 11.91 -1.48 -6.39
CA ASN A 269 11.46 -2.13 -5.16
C ASN A 269 10.72 -1.08 -4.33
N LEU A 270 9.47 -1.37 -3.98
CA LEU A 270 8.57 -0.40 -3.39
C LEU A 270 9.00 0.02 -1.97
N GLU A 271 9.79 -0.77 -1.25
CA GLU A 271 10.31 -0.41 0.07
C GLU A 271 11.54 0.50 0.00
N THR A 272 12.44 0.23 -0.95
CA THR A 272 13.75 0.89 -0.99
C THR A 272 13.82 2.02 -2.00
N GLY A 273 12.92 2.03 -2.98
CA GLY A 273 12.93 2.91 -4.16
C GLY A 273 14.06 2.60 -5.15
N VAL A 274 14.82 1.53 -4.96
CA VAL A 274 15.93 1.10 -5.82
C VAL A 274 15.40 0.21 -6.95
N VAL A 275 15.97 0.33 -8.16
CA VAL A 275 15.58 -0.49 -9.32
C VAL A 275 15.66 -1.99 -8.97
N THR A 276 14.58 -2.72 -9.22
CA THR A 276 14.50 -4.16 -8.96
C THR A 276 15.42 -4.92 -9.92
N GLY A 277 16.13 -5.91 -9.38
CA GLY A 277 16.90 -6.86 -10.17
C GLY A 277 17.14 -8.12 -9.34
N ARG A 278 17.26 -9.27 -9.99
CA ARG A 278 17.67 -10.49 -9.30
C ARG A 278 19.09 -10.31 -8.76
N GLY A 279 19.31 -10.65 -7.50
CA GLY A 279 20.61 -10.44 -6.85
C GLY A 279 20.93 -8.97 -6.54
N SER A 280 19.91 -8.11 -6.42
CA SER A 280 20.09 -6.74 -5.91
C SER A 280 20.58 -6.69 -4.45
N GLY A 281 20.64 -7.85 -3.77
CA GLY A 281 21.17 -7.99 -2.42
C GLY A 281 20.21 -7.56 -1.31
N HIS A 282 18.94 -7.32 -1.65
CA HIS A 282 17.91 -6.97 -0.68
C HIS A 282 17.15 -8.23 -0.21
N PRO A 283 17.16 -8.60 1.08
CA PRO A 283 16.63 -9.88 1.56
C PRO A 283 15.16 -10.16 1.20
N ALA A 284 14.28 -9.15 1.19
CA ALA A 284 12.90 -9.35 0.75
C ALA A 284 12.77 -9.58 -0.76
N THR A 285 13.65 -8.97 -1.55
CA THR A 285 13.68 -9.22 -2.99
C THR A 285 14.15 -10.64 -3.26
N ASP A 286 15.18 -11.10 -2.58
CA ASP A 286 15.70 -12.46 -2.73
C ASP A 286 14.65 -13.50 -2.32
N ARG A 287 13.97 -13.33 -1.18
CA ARG A 287 12.87 -14.22 -0.77
C ARG A 287 11.67 -14.20 -1.72
N ALA A 288 11.33 -13.04 -2.29
CA ALA A 288 10.28 -12.97 -3.30
C ALA A 288 10.66 -13.76 -4.56
N TRP A 289 11.94 -13.71 -4.97
CA TRP A 289 12.44 -14.49 -6.11
C TRP A 289 12.40 -15.99 -5.83
N GLU A 290 12.84 -16.42 -4.64
CA GLU A 290 12.73 -17.83 -4.22
C GLU A 290 11.28 -18.32 -4.25
N ARG A 291 10.34 -17.50 -3.75
CA ARG A 291 8.91 -17.83 -3.82
C ARG A 291 8.42 -17.91 -5.26
N LEU A 292 8.81 -16.97 -6.12
CA LEU A 292 8.44 -16.99 -7.53
C LEU A 292 8.94 -18.26 -8.22
N GLU A 293 10.18 -18.66 -7.97
CA GLU A 293 10.76 -19.89 -8.51
C GLU A 293 10.02 -21.15 -8.02
N GLY A 294 9.65 -21.18 -6.73
CA GLY A 294 8.84 -22.26 -6.16
C GLY A 294 7.46 -22.39 -6.81
N LEU A 295 6.83 -21.27 -7.18
CA LEU A 295 5.55 -21.26 -7.88
C LEU A 295 5.69 -21.73 -9.34
N ALA A 296 6.73 -21.27 -10.04
CA ALA A 296 6.99 -21.65 -11.43
C ALA A 296 7.38 -23.14 -11.57
N GLY A 297 8.10 -23.69 -10.60
CA GLY A 297 8.44 -25.12 -10.55
C GLY A 297 7.29 -26.05 -10.15
N ALA A 298 6.20 -25.50 -9.62
CA ALA A 298 5.00 -26.24 -9.23
C ALA A 298 3.91 -26.26 -10.32
N SER A 299 4.11 -25.55 -11.44
CA SER A 299 3.23 -25.63 -12.60
C SER A 299 3.46 -26.96 -13.34
N PRO A 300 2.43 -27.81 -13.50
CA PRO A 300 2.54 -29.13 -14.13
C PRO A 300 2.87 -29.08 -15.63
#